data_AF-A0A4D4KK60-F1
#
_entry.id   AF-A0A4D4KK60-F1
#
_cell.length_a   1.000
_cell.length_b   1.000
_cell.length_c   1.000
_cell.angle_alpha   90.00
_cell.angle_beta   90.00
_cell.angle_gamma   90.00
#
_symmetry.space_group_name_H-M   'P 1'
#
loop_
_entity.id
_entity.type
_entity.pdbx_description
1 polymer ?
#
loop_
_entity_poly.entity_id
_entity_poly.type
_entity_poly.pdbx_seq_one_letter_code
_entity_poly.pdbx_strand_id
1 'polypeptide(L)'
;MLSQVEADLAFPGARHPSPGGDLSEADLSVPDSGSLREDLTILATELCRYMSTPLGLAVAQLLSWPAKDPAVTEMQTEVWRDRIASAAKVVEQAIDRGEAPQDTDPRLIIELLIAPIHWRVLVLNEQLEPDLPAKLAQAVMDGVQRPR
;
A
#
# COMPACT_ATOMS: atom_id res chain seq x y z
N MET A 1 -23.37 7.69 32.12
CA MET A 1 -23.00 8.79 31.21
C MET A 1 -21.80 8.36 30.36
N LEU A 2 -21.95 7.24 29.64
CA LEU A 2 -20.95 6.62 28.75
C LEU A 2 -21.72 5.83 27.67
N SER A 3 -22.54 6.53 26.88
CA SER A 3 -23.49 5.86 25.96
C SER A 3 -23.79 6.63 24.67
N GLN A 4 -23.01 7.66 24.31
CA GLN A 4 -23.39 8.51 23.17
C GLN A 4 -22.22 9.01 22.32
N VAL A 5 -21.21 8.17 22.07
CA VAL A 5 -20.13 8.48 21.12
C VAL A 5 -20.05 7.45 19.96
N GLU A 6 -20.88 6.40 19.96
CA GLU A 6 -20.83 5.36 18.91
C GLU A 6 -21.70 5.65 17.65
N ALA A 7 -22.30 6.83 17.51
CA ALA A 7 -23.36 7.02 16.52
C ALA A 7 -22.94 7.64 15.16
N ASP A 8 -21.71 8.12 14.95
CA ASP A 8 -21.37 8.98 13.78
C ASP A 8 -20.32 8.42 12.79
N LEU A 9 -20.05 7.10 12.78
CA LEU A 9 -19.11 6.48 11.84
C LEU A 9 -19.76 5.74 10.66
N ALA A 10 -20.94 6.17 10.21
CA ALA A 10 -21.61 5.60 9.04
C ALA A 10 -21.37 6.44 7.77
N PHE A 11 -20.56 5.92 6.84
CA PHE A 11 -20.50 6.42 5.46
C PHE A 11 -21.80 6.05 4.71
N PRO A 12 -22.50 6.97 4.04
CA PRO A 12 -23.69 6.64 3.27
C PRO A 12 -23.31 6.03 1.91
N GLY A 13 -23.56 4.73 1.71
CA GLY A 13 -23.53 4.09 0.38
C GLY A 13 -23.01 2.65 0.28
N ALA A 14 -22.35 2.12 1.31
CA ALA A 14 -21.86 0.73 1.30
C ALA A 14 -22.77 -0.17 2.16
N ARG A 15 -23.11 -1.36 1.65
CA ARG A 15 -23.90 -2.38 2.36
C ARG A 15 -23.26 -2.70 3.72
N HIS A 16 -24.08 -2.71 4.78
CA HIS A 16 -23.67 -2.95 6.17
C HIS A 16 -22.84 -4.25 6.34
N PRO A 17 -21.64 -4.19 6.94
CA PRO A 17 -20.99 -5.35 7.53
C PRO A 17 -21.45 -5.55 8.98
N SER A 18 -21.55 -6.81 9.41
CA SER A 18 -21.93 -7.21 10.78
C SER A 18 -20.87 -6.80 11.82
N PRO A 19 -21.25 -6.60 13.09
CA PRO A 19 -20.30 -6.19 14.13
C PRO A 19 -19.48 -7.42 14.55
N GLY A 20 -18.20 -7.45 14.17
CA GLY A 20 -17.25 -8.52 14.50
C GLY A 20 -16.41 -9.09 13.35
N GLY A 21 -16.21 -8.35 12.25
CA GLY A 21 -15.39 -8.79 11.11
C GLY A 21 -14.38 -7.73 10.67
N ASP A 22 -13.11 -8.01 10.94
CA ASP A 22 -11.90 -7.70 10.17
C ASP A 22 -11.95 -6.50 9.19
N LEU A 23 -11.46 -5.34 9.64
CA LEU A 23 -10.87 -4.35 8.74
C LEU A 23 -9.42 -4.75 8.46
N SER A 24 -9.20 -5.96 7.95
CA SER A 24 -7.90 -6.29 7.39
C SER A 24 -7.72 -5.45 6.13
N GLU A 25 -6.50 -4.98 5.89
CA GLU A 25 -6.09 -4.34 4.65
C GLU A 25 -6.27 -5.22 3.39
N ALA A 26 -6.90 -6.39 3.52
CA ALA A 26 -7.20 -7.36 2.50
C ALA A 26 -8.27 -6.91 1.48
N ASP A 27 -8.89 -5.74 1.66
CA ASP A 27 -9.94 -5.24 0.75
C ASP A 27 -9.49 -4.08 -0.15
N LEU A 28 -8.19 -3.78 -0.21
CA LEU A 28 -7.63 -3.04 -1.35
C LEU A 28 -7.55 -4.02 -2.52
N SER A 29 -8.59 -4.03 -3.35
CA SER A 29 -8.61 -4.83 -4.58
C SER A 29 -7.35 -4.55 -5.40
N VAL A 30 -6.60 -5.60 -5.74
CA VAL A 30 -5.47 -5.53 -6.66
C VAL A 30 -5.93 -4.82 -7.94
N PRO A 31 -5.37 -3.66 -8.31
CA PRO A 31 -5.74 -2.98 -9.55
C PRO A 31 -5.48 -3.88 -10.76
N ASP A 32 -6.44 -3.90 -11.69
CA ASP A 32 -6.36 -4.64 -12.95
C ASP A 32 -6.94 -3.76 -14.07
N SER A 33 -6.31 -2.59 -14.27
CA SER A 33 -6.68 -1.64 -15.32
C SER A 33 -6.28 -2.12 -16.72
N GLY A 34 -5.41 -3.14 -16.80
CA GLY A 34 -4.80 -3.62 -18.03
C GLY A 34 -3.53 -2.86 -18.43
N SER A 35 -2.99 -1.99 -17.56
CA SER A 35 -1.67 -1.39 -17.73
C SER A 35 -0.90 -1.31 -16.42
N LEU A 36 0.34 -1.84 -16.41
CA LEU A 36 1.22 -1.81 -15.25
C LEU A 36 1.44 -0.39 -14.72
N ARG A 37 1.65 0.57 -15.62
CA ARG A 37 1.88 1.97 -15.23
C ARG A 37 0.66 2.54 -14.50
N GLU A 38 -0.54 2.23 -14.98
CA GLU A 38 -1.79 2.70 -14.37
C GLU A 38 -2.03 1.99 -13.04
N ASP A 39 -1.83 0.68 -12.97
CA ASP A 39 -1.94 -0.12 -11.74
C ASP A 39 -0.98 0.39 -10.64
N LEU A 40 0.30 0.63 -10.98
CA LEU A 40 1.27 1.22 -10.04
C LEU A 40 0.89 2.64 -9.61
N THR A 41 0.33 3.44 -10.51
CA THR A 41 -0.14 4.79 -10.18
C THR A 41 -1.33 4.75 -9.22
N ILE A 42 -2.27 3.83 -9.44
CA ILE A 42 -3.43 3.60 -8.56
C ILE A 42 -2.95 3.16 -7.17
N LEU A 43 -2.08 2.16 -7.10
CA LEU A 43 -1.51 1.67 -5.83
C LEU A 43 -0.82 2.81 -5.05
N ALA A 44 0.06 3.57 -5.69
CA ALA A 44 0.75 4.68 -5.05
C ALA A 44 -0.21 5.80 -4.61
N THR A 45 -1.27 6.05 -5.40
CA THR A 45 -2.29 7.07 -5.08
C THR A 45 -3.08 6.67 -3.84
N GLU A 46 -3.55 5.42 -3.78
CA GLU A 46 -4.28 4.91 -2.62
C GLU A 46 -3.41 4.88 -1.37
N LEU A 47 -2.14 4.49 -1.49
CA LEU A 47 -1.19 4.55 -0.37
C LEU A 47 -0.96 5.98 0.10
N CYS A 48 -0.70 6.95 -0.79
CA CYS A 48 -0.55 8.35 -0.42
C CYS A 48 -1.79 8.90 0.29
N ARG A 49 -2.99 8.55 -0.20
CA ARG A 49 -4.27 8.94 0.41
C ARG A 49 -4.43 8.34 1.80
N TYR A 50 -4.12 7.05 1.96
CA TYR A 50 -4.17 6.36 3.24
C TYR A 50 -3.20 6.96 4.27
N MET A 51 -1.94 7.18 3.86
CA MET A 51 -0.89 7.76 4.69
C MET A 51 -1.18 9.20 5.13
N SER A 52 -2.03 9.91 4.37
CA SER A 52 -2.49 11.26 4.72
C SER A 52 -3.61 11.28 5.77
N THR A 53 -4.13 10.12 6.18
CA THR A 53 -5.14 10.00 7.25
C THR A 53 -4.48 9.75 8.61
N PRO A 54 -5.10 10.19 9.73
CA PRO A 54 -4.59 9.88 11.07
C PRO A 54 -4.46 8.37 11.34
N LEU A 55 -5.41 7.57 10.83
CA LEU A 55 -5.38 6.12 10.97
C LEU A 55 -4.22 5.49 10.19
N GLY A 56 -4.05 5.87 8.92
CA GLY A 56 -2.98 5.31 8.09
C GLY A 56 -1.59 5.67 8.59
N LEU A 57 -1.41 6.90 9.07
CA LEU A 57 -0.18 7.30 9.75
C LEU A 57 0.09 6.44 11.00
N ALA A 58 -0.92 6.22 11.86
CA ALA A 58 -0.78 5.42 13.07
C ALA A 58 -0.44 3.94 12.76
N VAL A 59 -1.09 3.34 11.76
CA VAL A 59 -0.80 1.97 11.33
C VAL A 59 0.60 1.86 10.74
N ALA A 60 1.01 2.79 9.88
CA ALA A 60 2.36 2.79 9.32
C ALA A 60 3.44 2.94 10.41
N GLN A 61 3.19 3.78 11.42
CA GLN A 61 4.05 3.90 12.61
C GLN A 61 4.09 2.60 13.42
N LEU A 62 2.94 1.96 13.62
CA LEU A 62 2.87 0.71 14.35
C LEU A 62 3.63 -0.41 13.64
N LEU A 63 3.63 -0.46 12.31
CA LEU A 63 4.21 -1.56 11.55
C LEU A 63 5.68 -1.39 11.17
N SER A 64 6.23 -0.17 11.20
CA SER A 64 7.60 0.05 10.68
C SER A 64 8.68 0.20 11.76
N TRP A 65 8.29 0.21 13.05
CA TRP A 65 9.21 0.36 14.16
C TRP A 65 9.26 -0.95 14.94
N PRO A 66 10.47 -1.51 15.14
CA PRO A 66 10.62 -2.71 15.94
C PRO A 66 10.04 -2.50 17.35
N ALA A 67 9.14 -3.40 17.72
CA ALA A 67 8.65 -3.48 19.09
C ALA A 67 9.74 -4.03 20.02
N LYS A 68 9.57 -3.79 21.33
CA LYS A 68 10.45 -4.40 22.35
C LYS A 68 10.27 -5.91 22.44
N ASP A 69 9.06 -6.38 22.14
CA ASP A 69 8.72 -7.81 22.13
C ASP A 69 9.03 -8.39 20.73
N PRO A 70 9.96 -9.35 20.62
CA PRO A 70 10.28 -9.99 19.35
C PRO A 70 9.08 -10.62 18.65
N ALA A 71 8.10 -11.14 19.39
CA ALA A 71 6.90 -11.74 18.80
C ALA A 71 6.04 -10.69 18.07
N VAL A 72 6.02 -9.45 18.58
CA VAL A 72 5.34 -8.34 17.92
C VAL A 72 6.10 -7.92 16.67
N THR A 73 7.44 -7.91 16.69
CA THR A 73 8.24 -7.63 15.50
C THR A 73 8.09 -8.69 14.41
N GLU A 74 7.95 -9.96 14.79
CA GLU A 74 7.64 -11.04 13.86
C GLU A 74 6.27 -10.81 13.19
N MET A 75 5.23 -10.51 13.98
CA MET A 75 3.90 -10.18 13.47
C MET A 75 3.91 -8.96 12.54
N GLN A 76 4.61 -7.88 12.89
CA GLN A 76 4.79 -6.71 12.01
C GLN A 76 5.41 -7.12 10.65
N THR A 77 6.41 -8.01 10.68
CA THR A 77 7.10 -8.49 9.48
C THR A 77 6.19 -9.36 8.61
N GLU A 78 5.38 -10.22 9.22
CA GLU A 78 4.38 -11.02 8.50
C GLU A 78 3.33 -10.15 7.82
N VAL A 79 2.81 -9.15 8.53
CA VAL A 79 1.86 -8.17 7.98
C VAL A 79 2.45 -7.45 6.76
N TRP A 80 3.72 -7.02 6.83
CA TRP A 80 4.40 -6.42 5.68
C TRP A 80 4.57 -7.38 4.50
N ARG A 81 4.97 -8.63 4.79
CA ARG A 81 5.13 -9.67 3.78
C ARG A 81 3.84 -9.91 3.01
N ASP A 82 2.72 -10.03 3.72
CA ASP A 82 1.42 -10.30 3.12
C ASP A 82 0.91 -9.11 2.28
N ARG A 83 1.10 -7.88 2.77
CA ARG A 83 0.75 -6.66 2.02
C ARG A 83 1.55 -6.53 0.72
N ILE A 84 2.87 -6.75 0.81
CA ILE A 84 3.75 -6.69 -0.37
C ILE A 84 3.42 -7.80 -1.35
N ALA A 85 3.18 -9.03 -0.88
CA ALA A 85 2.79 -10.15 -1.74
C ALA A 85 1.44 -9.90 -2.43
N SER A 86 0.48 -9.27 -1.75
CA SER A 86 -0.80 -8.91 -2.35
C SER A 86 -0.62 -7.86 -3.46
N ALA A 87 0.14 -6.80 -3.19
CA ALA A 87 0.41 -5.75 -4.17
C ALA A 87 1.25 -6.25 -5.36
N ALA A 88 2.16 -7.20 -5.14
CA ALA A 88 3.03 -7.77 -6.18
C ALA A 88 2.26 -8.42 -7.34
N LYS A 89 1.01 -8.85 -7.09
CA LYS A 89 0.12 -9.42 -8.11
C LYS A 89 -0.09 -8.50 -9.32
N VAL A 90 -0.08 -7.17 -9.16
CA VAL A 90 -0.20 -6.26 -10.32
C VAL A 90 0.97 -6.42 -11.29
N VAL A 91 2.16 -6.71 -10.75
CA VAL A 91 3.38 -6.89 -11.54
C VAL A 91 3.40 -8.28 -12.17
N GLU A 92 2.96 -9.31 -11.44
CA GLU A 92 2.78 -10.67 -11.97
C GLU A 92 1.84 -10.66 -13.19
N GLN A 93 0.67 -10.00 -13.05
CA GLN A 93 -0.28 -9.86 -14.14
C GLN A 93 0.30 -9.08 -15.33
N ALA A 94 1.10 -8.04 -15.08
CA ALA A 94 1.78 -7.29 -16.12
C ALA A 94 2.84 -8.11 -16.87
N ILE A 95 3.56 -9.00 -16.17
CA ILE A 95 4.50 -9.95 -16.78
C ILE A 95 3.74 -10.91 -17.70
N ASP A 96 2.59 -11.44 -17.27
CA ASP A 96 1.74 -12.32 -18.07
C ASP A 96 1.21 -11.61 -19.34
N ARG A 97 0.94 -10.31 -19.26
CA ARG A 97 0.55 -9.46 -20.41
C ARG A 97 1.74 -9.05 -21.30
N GLY A 98 2.98 -9.31 -20.88
CA GLY A 98 4.19 -8.91 -21.60
C GLY A 98 4.56 -7.42 -21.46
N GLU A 99 4.04 -6.73 -20.45
CA GLU A 99 4.38 -5.33 -20.15
C GLU A 99 5.71 -5.15 -19.39
N ALA A 100 6.23 -6.24 -18.82
CA ALA A 100 7.51 -6.29 -18.10
C ALA A 100 8.33 -7.54 -18.48
N PRO A 101 9.67 -7.51 -18.38
CA PRO A 101 10.52 -8.69 -18.57
C PRO A 101 10.14 -9.86 -17.65
N GLN A 102 10.28 -11.09 -18.15
CA GLN A 102 9.92 -12.33 -17.42
C GLN A 102 10.78 -12.57 -16.17
N ASP A 103 11.96 -11.95 -16.07
CA ASP A 103 12.87 -12.01 -14.92
C ASP A 103 12.70 -10.83 -13.95
N THR A 104 11.68 -9.98 -14.16
CA THR A 104 11.33 -8.91 -13.22
C THR A 104 10.96 -9.51 -11.86
N ASP A 105 11.56 -9.00 -10.78
CA ASP A 105 11.18 -9.35 -9.41
C ASP A 105 9.95 -8.52 -8.97
N PRO A 106 8.75 -9.12 -8.86
CA PRO A 106 7.52 -8.39 -8.53
C PRO A 106 7.60 -7.68 -7.17
N ARG A 107 8.24 -8.34 -6.20
CA ARG A 107 8.37 -7.81 -4.84
C ARG A 107 9.24 -6.56 -4.84
N LEU A 108 10.38 -6.60 -5.53
CA LEU A 108 11.29 -5.45 -5.61
C LEU A 108 10.61 -4.23 -6.24
N ILE A 109 9.78 -4.43 -7.27
CA ILE A 109 9.02 -3.35 -7.92
C ILE A 109 8.07 -2.66 -6.93
N ILE A 110 7.36 -3.44 -6.13
CA ILE A 110 6.48 -2.88 -5.09
C ILE A 110 7.29 -2.18 -4.00
N GLU A 111 8.40 -2.76 -3.53
CA GLU A 111 9.26 -2.14 -2.52
C GLU A 111 9.80 -0.78 -3.00
N LEU A 112 10.26 -0.68 -4.24
CA LEU A 112 10.72 0.58 -4.86
C LEU A 112 9.61 1.62 -4.97
N LEU A 113 8.37 1.18 -5.20
CA LEU A 113 7.21 2.07 -5.27
C LEU A 113 6.83 2.63 -3.90
N ILE A 114 6.76 1.78 -2.87
CA ILE A 114 6.19 2.16 -1.56
C ILE A 114 7.21 2.75 -0.58
N ALA A 115 8.49 2.40 -0.69
CA ALA A 115 9.52 2.84 0.25
C ALA A 115 9.71 4.37 0.27
N PRO A 116 9.72 5.11 -0.86
CA PRO A 116 9.84 6.57 -0.84
C PRO A 116 8.67 7.26 -0.14
N ILE A 117 7.46 6.72 -0.24
CA ILE A 117 6.27 7.25 0.44
C ILE A 117 6.43 7.08 1.96
N HIS A 118 6.79 5.88 2.40
CA HIS A 118 7.06 5.60 3.80
C HIS A 118 8.18 6.48 4.33
N TRP A 119 9.31 6.59 3.62
CA TRP A 119 10.44 7.43 4.02
C TRP A 119 10.04 8.88 4.29
N ARG A 120 9.30 9.50 3.36
CA ARG A 120 8.86 10.90 3.51
C ARG A 120 7.93 11.10 4.71
N VAL A 121 6.96 10.22 4.90
CA VAL A 121 6.00 10.36 6.00
C VAL A 121 6.61 10.01 7.36
N LEU A 122 7.34 8.90 7.42
CA LEU A 122 7.78 8.28 8.67
C LEU A 122 9.10 8.82 9.20
N VAL A 123 10.01 9.19 8.29
CA VAL A 123 11.34 9.66 8.65
C VAL A 123 11.44 11.17 8.53
N LEU A 124 10.94 11.74 7.43
CA LEU A 124 11.03 13.18 7.18
C LEU A 124 9.86 13.98 7.74
N ASN A 125 8.74 13.32 8.08
CA ASN A 125 7.47 13.97 8.46
C ASN A 125 6.96 14.96 7.41
N GLU A 126 7.11 14.63 6.13
CA GLU A 126 6.70 15.44 4.99
C GLU A 126 5.26 15.15 4.57
N GLN A 127 4.58 16.19 4.07
CA GLN A 127 3.34 16.01 3.31
C GLN A 127 3.66 15.48 1.91
N LEU A 128 2.82 14.57 1.42
CA LEU A 128 3.01 13.97 0.11
C LEU A 128 2.42 14.87 -0.97
N GLU A 129 3.20 15.16 -2.01
CA GLU A 129 2.76 16.01 -3.11
C GLU A 129 1.73 15.28 -4.00
N PRO A 130 0.74 15.99 -4.56
CA PRO A 130 -0.31 15.36 -5.38
C PRO A 130 0.20 14.60 -6.60
N ASP A 131 1.36 14.98 -7.15
CA ASP A 131 1.95 14.35 -8.34
C ASP A 131 2.96 13.24 -8.00
N LEU A 132 3.22 12.97 -6.71
CA LEU A 132 4.15 11.95 -6.27
C LEU A 132 3.79 10.53 -6.78
N PRO A 133 2.53 10.06 -6.72
CA PRO A 133 2.18 8.73 -7.19
C PRO A 133 2.60 8.46 -8.64
N ALA A 134 2.27 9.40 -9.54
CA ALA A 134 2.61 9.27 -10.96
C ALA A 134 4.12 9.34 -11.20
N LYS A 135 4.84 10.20 -10.46
CA LYS A 135 6.31 10.29 -10.52
C LYS A 135 6.98 8.98 -10.10
N LEU A 136 6.52 8.35 -9.01
CA LEU A 136 7.08 7.09 -8.52
C LEU A 136 6.78 5.94 -9.48
N ALA A 137 5.53 5.84 -9.95
CA ALA A 137 5.16 4.84 -10.96
C ALA A 137 6.03 4.96 -12.22
N GLN A 138 6.23 6.17 -12.74
CA GLN A 138 7.10 6.39 -13.90
C GLN A 138 8.56 6.02 -13.61
N ALA A 139 9.12 6.42 -12.46
CA ALA A 139 10.49 6.11 -12.11
C ALA A 139 10.74 4.59 -11.99
N VAL A 140 9.76 3.86 -11.43
CA VAL A 140 9.78 2.39 -11.38
C VAL A 140 9.71 1.78 -12.79
N MET A 141 8.80 2.27 -13.64
CA MET A 141 8.68 1.81 -15.03
C MET A 141 9.98 2.00 -15.83
N ASP A 142 10.65 3.14 -15.67
CA ASP A 142 11.92 3.42 -16.33
C ASP A 142 13.04 2.45 -15.89
N GLY A 143 12.95 1.95 -14.64
CA GLY A 143 13.85 0.94 -14.08
C GLY A 143 13.57 -0.48 -14.60
N VAL A 144 12.28 -0.85 -14.74
CA VAL A 144 11.83 -2.15 -15.29
C VAL A 144 12.24 -2.30 -16.75
N GLN A 145 12.16 -1.22 -17.53
CA GLN A 145 12.34 -1.25 -18.99
C GLN A 145 13.79 -1.20 -19.47
N ARG A 146 14.78 -1.07 -18.57
CA ARG A 146 16.19 -1.05 -18.96
C ARG A 146 16.82 -2.43 -18.75
N PRO A 147 17.05 -3.22 -19.81
CA PRO A 147 18.03 -4.29 -19.72
C PRO A 147 19.40 -3.63 -19.49
N ARG A 148 20.16 -4.15 -18.53
CA ARG A 148 21.59 -3.85 -18.42
C ARG A 148 22.37 -4.58 -19.51
#